data_AF-A2X809-F1
#
_entry.id   AF-A2X809-F1
#
_cell.length_a   1.000
_cell.length_b   1.000
_cell.length_c   1.000
_cell.angle_alpha   90.00
_cell.angle_beta   90.00
_cell.angle_gamma   90.00
#
_symmetry.space_group_name_H-M   'P 1'
#
loop_
_entity.id
_entity.type
_entity.pdbx_description
1 polymer ?
#
loop_
_entity_poly.entity_id
_entity_poly.type
_entity_poly.pdbx_seq_one_letter_code
_entity_poly.pdbx_strand_id
1 'polypeptide(L)'
;MREFFAAWLSTLRSPLLPLLRRALSSSSSSSSGGWDDPLSSAAAAVEAHFQAHWSALDAAARQDPAQAVSAGDWRSPLELPFLWVGDLHPSLVTSLLRSLSPSPRLLAATDRVDRRIRAAVPSISDRLRRVQEAFISAEVSGAADVEAFLEELKDVALDANRLRRGVLSELVAAAGGYQAALFLEALSRFVLSMHDPEVLRRFDQCRASPGC
;
A
#
# COMPACT_ATOMS: atom_id res chain seq x y z
N MET A 1 -9.32 -3.02 12.89
CA MET A 1 -8.34 -3.14 11.79
C MET A 1 -7.71 -4.53 11.64
N ARG A 2 -7.25 -5.17 12.72
CA ARG A 2 -6.59 -6.50 12.66
C ARG A 2 -7.36 -7.57 11.89
N GLU A 3 -8.63 -7.79 12.23
CA GLU A 3 -9.47 -8.81 11.58
C GLU A 3 -9.69 -8.53 10.09
N PHE A 4 -9.99 -7.26 9.76
CA PHE A 4 -10.10 -6.82 8.37
C PHE A 4 -8.82 -7.12 7.59
N PHE A 5 -7.66 -6.74 8.13
CA PHE A 5 -6.38 -6.92 7.45
C PHE A 5 -6.03 -8.41 7.26
N ALA A 6 -6.33 -9.25 8.25
CA ALA A 6 -6.18 -10.71 8.12
C ALA A 6 -7.08 -11.28 7.02
N ALA A 7 -8.36 -10.87 6.97
CA ALA A 7 -9.29 -11.27 5.92
C ALA A 7 -8.87 -10.75 4.53
N TRP A 8 -8.34 -9.53 4.48
CA TRP A 8 -7.81 -8.91 3.26
C TRP A 8 -6.59 -9.68 2.73
N LEU A 9 -5.62 -10.02 3.59
CA LEU A 9 -4.47 -10.86 3.23
C LEU A 9 -4.91 -12.25 2.77
N SER A 10 -5.88 -12.85 3.48
CA SER A 10 -6.44 -14.15 3.10
C SER A 10 -7.04 -14.11 1.70
N THR A 11 -7.87 -13.11 1.40
CA THR A 11 -8.52 -12.95 0.10
C THR A 11 -7.50 -12.69 -1.03
N LEU A 12 -6.46 -11.89 -0.74
CA LEU A 12 -5.36 -11.66 -1.67
C LEU A 12 -4.60 -12.96 -1.98
N ARG A 13 -4.29 -13.75 -0.94
CA ARG A 13 -3.63 -15.06 -1.07
C ARG A 13 -4.50 -16.09 -1.78
N SER A 14 -5.79 -16.11 -1.48
CA SER A 14 -6.80 -17.01 -2.05
C SER A 14 -8.19 -16.37 -1.92
N PRO A 15 -8.88 -16.07 -3.03
CA PRO A 15 -8.66 -16.62 -4.38
C PRO A 15 -7.87 -15.73 -5.34
N LEU A 16 -7.58 -14.46 -5.02
CA LEU A 16 -7.23 -13.47 -6.03
C LEU A 16 -5.89 -13.73 -6.75
N LEU A 17 -4.80 -13.95 -6.01
CA LEU A 17 -3.50 -14.21 -6.62
C LEU A 17 -3.47 -15.48 -7.49
N PRO A 18 -4.04 -16.63 -7.05
CA PRO A 18 -4.20 -17.81 -7.91
C PRO A 18 -4.99 -17.55 -9.20
N LEU A 19 -6.07 -16.76 -9.14
CA LEU A 19 -6.87 -16.40 -10.31
C LEU A 19 -6.05 -15.56 -11.30
N LEU A 20 -5.35 -14.53 -10.81
CA LEU A 20 -4.49 -13.68 -11.64
C LEU A 20 -3.38 -14.47 -12.34
N ARG A 21 -2.71 -15.37 -11.62
CA ARG A 21 -1.67 -16.24 -12.18
C ARG A 21 -2.19 -17.16 -13.28
N ARG A 22 -3.36 -17.77 -13.07
CA ARG A 22 -3.98 -18.63 -14.09
C ARG A 22 -4.31 -17.85 -15.36
N ALA A 23 -4.82 -16.63 -15.21
CA ALA A 23 -5.09 -15.76 -16.34
C ALA A 23 -3.79 -15.37 -17.07
N LEU A 24 -2.72 -15.00 -16.34
CA LEU A 24 -1.40 -14.70 -16.92
C LEU A 24 -0.85 -15.86 -17.75
N SER A 25 -0.92 -17.09 -17.20
CA SER A 25 -0.50 -18.29 -17.93
C SER A 25 -1.32 -18.56 -19.18
N SER A 26 -2.63 -18.28 -19.16
CA SER A 26 -3.54 -18.54 -20.28
C SER A 26 -3.40 -17.51 -21.41
N SER A 27 -3.17 -16.24 -21.08
CA SER A 27 -2.94 -15.16 -22.06
C SER A 27 -1.57 -15.28 -22.74
N SER A 28 -0.60 -15.93 -22.10
CA SER A 28 0.70 -16.25 -22.72
C SER A 28 0.56 -17.21 -23.92
N SER A 29 -0.54 -17.98 -23.96
CA SER A 29 -0.80 -19.02 -24.96
C SER A 29 -1.89 -18.63 -25.98
N SER A 30 -2.58 -17.50 -25.80
CA SER A 30 -3.78 -17.14 -26.57
C SER A 30 -3.60 -15.80 -27.28
N SER A 31 -3.70 -15.78 -28.61
CA SER A 31 -3.56 -14.58 -29.46
C SER A 31 -4.89 -13.87 -29.77
N SER A 32 -6.02 -14.32 -29.21
CA SER A 32 -7.34 -13.73 -29.49
C SER A 32 -7.73 -12.66 -28.47
N GLY A 33 -7.60 -11.38 -28.85
CA GLY A 33 -8.08 -10.23 -28.10
C GLY A 33 -9.60 -10.08 -28.15
N GLY A 34 -10.29 -10.88 -27.33
CA GLY A 34 -11.72 -10.72 -27.07
C GLY A 34 -11.99 -9.63 -26.03
N TRP A 35 -13.19 -9.03 -26.08
CA TRP A 35 -13.63 -7.94 -25.21
C TRP A 35 -13.82 -8.39 -23.74
N ASP A 36 -13.92 -9.70 -23.50
CA ASP A 36 -13.93 -10.35 -22.18
C ASP A 36 -12.60 -11.05 -21.91
N ASP A 37 -11.53 -10.28 -21.72
CA ASP A 37 -10.22 -10.82 -21.37
C ASP A 37 -10.18 -11.23 -19.88
N PRO A 38 -10.07 -12.53 -19.56
CA PRO A 38 -10.02 -13.00 -18.17
C PRO A 38 -8.86 -12.38 -17.38
N LEU A 39 -7.78 -11.99 -18.06
CA LEU A 39 -6.64 -11.35 -17.45
C LEU A 39 -6.96 -9.93 -16.98
N SER A 40 -7.61 -9.14 -17.83
CA SER A 40 -8.08 -7.80 -17.49
C SER A 40 -9.08 -7.83 -16.33
N SER A 41 -9.99 -8.80 -16.29
CA SER A 41 -10.92 -8.99 -15.17
C SER A 41 -10.20 -9.37 -13.87
N ALA A 42 -9.25 -10.31 -13.92
CA ALA A 42 -8.48 -10.71 -12.75
C ALA A 42 -7.58 -9.57 -12.22
N ALA A 43 -6.97 -8.80 -13.12
CA ALA A 43 -6.18 -7.62 -12.76
C ALA A 43 -7.06 -6.55 -12.09
N ALA A 44 -8.24 -6.26 -12.65
CA ALA A 44 -9.19 -5.30 -12.07
C ALA A 44 -9.66 -5.75 -10.67
N ALA A 45 -9.89 -7.04 -10.45
CA ALA A 45 -10.25 -7.58 -9.14
C ALA A 45 -9.14 -7.37 -8.10
N VAL A 46 -7.87 -7.59 -8.48
CA VAL A 46 -6.72 -7.35 -7.58
C VAL A 46 -6.52 -5.86 -7.32
N GLU A 47 -6.63 -5.01 -8.33
CA GLU A 47 -6.56 -3.55 -8.15
C GLU A 47 -7.67 -3.09 -7.18
N ALA A 48 -8.92 -3.47 -7.42
CA ALA A 48 -10.04 -3.15 -6.56
C ALA A 48 -9.82 -3.63 -5.11
N HIS A 49 -9.18 -4.78 -4.92
CA HIS A 49 -8.83 -5.30 -3.60
C HIS A 49 -7.83 -4.40 -2.86
N PHE A 50 -6.81 -3.87 -3.55
CA PHE A 50 -5.90 -2.86 -2.98
C PHE A 50 -6.62 -1.53 -2.71
N GLN A 51 -7.51 -1.08 -3.60
CA GLN A 51 -8.32 0.13 -3.39
C GLN A 51 -9.23 -0.01 -2.15
N ALA A 52 -9.82 -1.19 -1.94
CA ALA A 52 -10.67 -1.48 -0.80
C ALA A 52 -9.90 -1.40 0.53
N HIS A 53 -8.64 -1.81 0.55
CA HIS A 53 -7.76 -1.70 1.72
C HIS A 53 -7.56 -0.24 2.17
N TRP A 54 -7.19 0.65 1.26
CA TRP A 54 -7.04 2.07 1.60
C TRP A 54 -8.38 2.75 1.89
N SER A 55 -9.48 2.27 1.33
CA SER A 55 -10.82 2.75 1.66
C SER A 55 -11.25 2.32 3.07
N ALA A 56 -10.87 1.12 3.51
CA ALA A 56 -11.07 0.68 4.89
C ALA A 56 -10.19 1.47 5.87
N LEU A 57 -8.97 1.84 5.48
CA LEU A 57 -8.13 2.73 6.29
C LEU A 57 -8.70 4.15 6.38
N ASP A 58 -9.32 4.66 5.32
CA ASP A 58 -10.06 5.93 5.40
C ASP A 58 -11.24 5.83 6.37
N ALA A 59 -11.96 4.69 6.38
CA ALA A 59 -13.05 4.47 7.32
C ALA A 59 -12.54 4.39 8.77
N ALA A 60 -11.42 3.69 8.99
CA ALA A 60 -10.77 3.62 10.29
C ALA A 60 -10.26 5.00 10.75
N ALA A 61 -9.65 5.78 9.87
CA ALA A 61 -9.17 7.13 10.18
C ALA A 61 -10.30 8.08 10.60
N ARG A 62 -11.51 7.91 10.06
CA ARG A 62 -12.68 8.70 10.48
C ARG A 62 -13.21 8.32 11.87
N GLN A 63 -12.90 7.12 12.35
CA GLN A 63 -13.34 6.62 13.66
C GLN A 63 -12.27 6.84 14.73
N ASP A 64 -11.02 6.48 14.41
CA ASP A 64 -9.84 6.61 15.25
C ASP A 64 -8.63 7.02 14.38
N PRO A 65 -8.38 8.34 14.27
CA PRO A 65 -7.27 8.87 13.48
C PRO A 65 -5.89 8.40 13.96
N ALA A 66 -5.72 8.23 15.27
CA ALA A 66 -4.45 7.82 15.87
C ALA A 66 -4.09 6.39 15.45
N GLN A 67 -5.09 5.50 15.39
CA GLN A 67 -4.92 4.14 14.89
C GLN A 67 -4.55 4.10 13.39
N ALA A 68 -4.98 5.08 12.59
CA ALA A 68 -4.72 5.09 11.15
C ALA A 68 -3.33 5.64 10.78
N VAL A 69 -2.77 6.56 11.58
CA VAL A 69 -1.42 7.11 11.35
C VAL A 69 -0.31 6.28 12.00
N SER A 70 -0.65 5.45 12.99
CA SER A 70 0.28 4.51 13.63
C SER A 70 0.32 3.16 12.91
N ALA A 71 1.48 2.53 12.87
CA ALA A 71 1.59 1.14 12.44
C ALA A 71 0.97 0.26 13.53
N GLY A 72 -0.26 -0.19 13.33
CA GLY A 72 -0.95 -1.04 14.28
C GLY A 72 -0.27 -2.38 14.52
N ASP A 73 -0.63 -3.02 15.62
CA ASP A 73 -0.15 -4.35 16.06
C ASP A 73 -0.58 -5.53 15.15
N TRP A 74 -1.25 -5.24 14.05
CA TRP A 74 -1.60 -6.17 12.98
C TRP A 74 -0.60 -6.16 11.82
N ARG A 75 0.39 -5.27 11.84
CA ARG A 75 1.47 -5.23 10.87
C ARG A 75 2.58 -6.22 11.23
N SER A 76 3.19 -6.78 10.20
CA SER A 76 4.41 -7.57 10.30
C SER A 76 5.60 -6.66 10.62
N PRO A 77 6.55 -7.11 11.46
CA PRO A 77 7.82 -6.41 11.67
C PRO A 77 8.60 -6.16 10.36
N LEU A 78 8.40 -7.01 9.35
CA LEU A 78 9.03 -6.87 8.03
C LEU A 78 8.44 -5.72 7.20
N GLU A 79 7.22 -5.26 7.53
CA GLU A 79 6.61 -4.11 6.85
C GLU A 79 7.24 -2.79 7.31
N LEU A 80 7.74 -2.71 8.55
CA LEU A 80 8.15 -1.45 9.19
C LEU A 80 9.06 -0.55 8.35
N PRO A 81 10.10 -1.06 7.65
CA PRO A 81 10.98 -0.22 6.82
C PRO A 81 10.29 0.41 5.62
N PHE A 82 9.12 -0.10 5.25
CA PHE A 82 8.35 0.31 4.09
C PHE A 82 7.13 1.17 4.45
N LEU A 83 6.85 1.38 5.74
CA LEU A 83 5.69 2.15 6.19
C LEU A 83 5.97 3.66 6.20
N TRP A 84 4.93 4.43 5.92
CA TRP A 84 4.87 5.89 5.98
C TRP A 84 3.43 6.27 6.26
N VAL A 85 3.09 6.95 7.37
CA VAL A 85 1.70 7.28 7.74
C VAL A 85 0.79 6.03 7.73
N GLY A 86 1.08 5.07 8.63
CA GLY A 86 0.26 3.88 8.89
C GLY A 86 0.26 2.75 7.83
N ASP A 87 0.81 2.97 6.64
CA ASP A 87 0.84 1.98 5.54
C ASP A 87 2.03 2.19 4.58
N LEU A 88 2.18 1.31 3.60
CA LEU A 88 3.22 1.30 2.58
C LEU A 88 3.46 2.68 1.96
N HIS A 89 4.73 3.05 1.87
CA HIS A 89 5.18 4.25 1.21
C HIS A 89 4.91 4.13 -0.31
N PRO A 90 4.34 5.17 -0.96
CA PRO A 90 3.93 5.08 -2.37
C PRO A 90 5.09 4.86 -3.35
N SER A 91 6.33 5.22 -3.01
CA SER A 91 7.50 4.92 -3.86
C SER A 91 7.83 3.43 -3.95
N LEU A 92 7.36 2.60 -3.01
CA LEU A 92 7.54 1.16 -3.09
C LEU A 92 6.88 0.61 -4.36
N VAL A 93 5.71 1.17 -4.68
CA VAL A 93 4.91 0.82 -5.85
C VAL A 93 5.69 1.12 -7.15
N THR A 94 6.32 2.29 -7.24
CA THR A 94 7.11 2.68 -8.42
C THR A 94 8.44 1.94 -8.51
N SER A 95 9.11 1.68 -7.38
CA SER A 95 10.33 0.87 -7.32
C SER A 95 10.08 -0.56 -7.78
N LEU A 96 8.99 -1.18 -7.32
CA LEU A 96 8.62 -2.53 -7.72
C LEU A 96 8.33 -2.60 -9.21
N LEU A 97 7.56 -1.66 -9.75
CA LEU A 97 7.25 -1.62 -11.18
C LEU A 97 8.51 -1.52 -12.04
N ARG A 98 9.51 -0.71 -11.65
CA ARG A 98 10.77 -0.58 -12.38
C ARG A 98 11.56 -1.89 -12.45
N SER A 99 11.41 -2.77 -11.45
CA SER A 99 12.06 -4.09 -11.47
C SER A 99 11.49 -5.05 -12.52
N LEU A 100 10.34 -4.72 -13.13
CA LEU A 100 9.62 -5.57 -14.09
C LEU A 100 9.89 -5.21 -15.56
N SER A 101 10.98 -4.49 -15.86
CA SER A 101 11.33 -4.06 -17.22
C SER A 101 10.16 -3.38 -17.96
N PRO A 102 9.58 -2.29 -17.40
CA PRO A 102 8.41 -1.60 -17.95
C PRO A 102 8.64 -1.02 -19.35
N SER A 103 7.56 -0.87 -20.11
CA SER A 103 7.62 -0.21 -21.42
C SER A 103 8.00 1.28 -21.29
N PRO A 104 8.55 1.93 -22.34
CA PRO A 104 8.89 3.36 -22.28
C PRO A 104 7.71 4.26 -21.90
N ARG A 105 6.50 3.92 -22.37
CA ARG A 105 5.26 4.61 -21.99
C ARG A 105 4.99 4.49 -20.49
N LEU A 106 5.14 3.28 -19.95
CA LEU A 106 4.93 3.01 -18.53
C LEU A 106 6.02 3.64 -17.65
N LEU A 107 7.27 3.70 -18.12
CA LEU A 107 8.34 4.46 -17.47
C LEU A 107 7.99 5.96 -17.39
N ALA A 108 7.53 6.55 -18.48
CA ALA A 108 7.12 7.96 -18.48
C ALA A 108 5.94 8.23 -17.51
N ALA A 109 5.01 7.29 -17.36
CA ALA A 109 3.97 7.37 -16.33
C ALA A 109 4.55 7.26 -14.92
N THR A 110 5.47 6.31 -14.72
CA THR A 110 6.19 6.14 -13.45
C THR A 110 6.93 7.41 -13.04
N ASP A 111 7.58 8.10 -13.97
CA ASP A 111 8.30 9.36 -13.67
C ASP A 111 7.38 10.53 -13.34
N ARG A 112 6.16 10.57 -13.90
CA ARG A 112 5.12 11.53 -13.49
C ARG A 112 4.64 11.26 -12.07
N VAL A 113 4.31 9.99 -11.80
CA VAL A 113 3.90 9.52 -10.47
C VAL A 113 4.97 9.82 -9.43
N ASP A 114 6.23 9.55 -9.73
CA ASP A 114 7.36 9.82 -8.86
C ASP A 114 7.54 11.31 -8.53
N ARG A 115 7.34 12.20 -9.52
CA ARG A 115 7.35 13.66 -9.26
C ARG A 115 6.23 14.06 -8.32
N ARG A 116 5.04 13.49 -8.50
CA ARG A 116 3.90 13.71 -7.59
C ARG A 116 4.21 13.19 -6.18
N ILE A 117 4.79 12.00 -6.04
CA ILE A 117 5.23 11.44 -4.76
C ILE A 117 6.24 12.38 -4.09
N ARG A 118 7.28 12.81 -4.81
CA ARG A 118 8.31 13.73 -4.30
C ARG A 118 7.76 15.08 -3.85
N ALA A 119 6.67 15.56 -4.45
CA ALA A 119 6.00 16.79 -4.02
C ALA A 119 5.08 16.55 -2.81
N ALA A 120 4.29 15.48 -2.82
CA ALA A 120 3.22 15.26 -1.83
C ALA A 120 3.74 14.68 -0.51
N VAL A 121 4.68 13.73 -0.55
CA VAL A 121 5.16 13.02 0.65
C VAL A 121 5.77 13.98 1.68
N PRO A 122 6.69 14.90 1.31
CA PRO A 122 7.24 15.84 2.28
C PRO A 122 6.16 16.75 2.87
N SER A 123 5.24 17.25 2.04
CA SER A 123 4.15 18.14 2.49
C SER A 123 3.24 17.47 3.53
N ILE A 124 2.83 16.22 3.30
CA ILE A 124 2.00 15.44 4.23
C ILE A 124 2.79 15.11 5.51
N SER A 125 4.06 14.71 5.37
CA SER A 125 4.91 14.37 6.52
C SER A 125 5.18 15.59 7.40
N ASP A 126 5.38 16.76 6.80
CA ASP A 126 5.56 18.01 7.51
C ASP A 126 4.29 18.46 8.23
N ARG A 127 3.11 18.23 7.66
CA ARG A 127 1.82 18.47 8.36
C ARG A 127 1.70 17.58 9.59
N LEU A 128 1.95 16.28 9.45
CA LEU A 128 1.93 15.33 10.55
C LEU A 128 2.90 15.74 11.67
N ARG A 129 4.14 16.06 11.29
CA ARG A 129 5.16 16.49 12.24
C ARG A 129 4.75 17.75 13.00
N ARG A 130 4.29 18.78 12.29
CA ARG A 130 3.87 20.05 12.93
C ARG A 130 2.69 19.86 13.88
N VAL A 131 1.69 19.06 13.51
CA VAL A 131 0.54 18.85 14.39
C VAL A 131 0.92 18.06 15.64
N GLN A 132 1.83 17.08 15.52
CA GLN A 132 2.36 16.34 16.67
C GLN A 132 3.21 17.24 17.57
N GLU A 133 4.11 18.05 17.02
CA GLU A 133 4.92 19.02 17.77
C GLU A 133 4.04 20.02 18.54
N ALA A 134 3.02 20.58 17.87
CA ALA A 134 2.09 21.52 18.48
C ALA A 134 1.26 20.88 19.59
N PHE A 135 0.75 19.65 19.35
CA PHE A 135 -0.02 18.91 20.34
C PHE A 135 0.81 18.61 21.59
N ILE A 136 2.04 18.10 21.43
CA ILE A 136 2.93 17.81 22.56
C ILE A 136 3.22 19.09 23.37
N SER A 137 3.49 20.21 22.70
CA SER A 137 3.70 21.49 23.38
C SER A 137 2.47 21.96 24.16
N ALA A 138 1.27 21.80 23.58
CA ALA A 138 0.02 22.15 24.23
C ALA A 138 -0.31 21.22 25.41
N GLU A 139 -0.02 19.93 25.28
CA GLU A 139 -0.22 18.92 26.34
C GLU A 139 0.65 19.25 27.57
N VAL A 140 1.92 19.61 27.36
CA VAL A 140 2.84 20.01 28.45
C VAL A 140 2.33 21.25 29.20
N SER A 141 1.61 22.14 28.52
CA SER A 141 1.04 23.36 29.11
C SER A 141 -0.40 23.20 29.60
N GLY A 142 -1.00 22.00 29.45
CA GLY A 142 -2.39 21.73 29.82
C GLY A 142 -3.43 22.41 28.93
N ALA A 143 -3.03 22.86 27.73
CA ALA A 143 -3.87 23.57 26.77
C ALA A 143 -4.17 22.75 25.50
N ALA A 144 -3.96 21.43 25.55
CA ALA A 144 -4.16 20.55 24.41
C ALA A 144 -5.64 20.49 23.98
N ASP A 145 -5.85 20.75 22.69
CA ASP A 145 -7.12 20.45 22.02
C ASP A 145 -6.98 19.10 21.31
N VAL A 146 -7.47 18.06 21.97
CA VAL A 146 -7.42 16.68 21.46
C VAL A 146 -8.30 16.53 20.23
N GLU A 147 -9.45 17.22 20.17
CA GLU A 147 -10.39 17.11 19.05
C GLU A 147 -9.78 17.71 17.77
N ALA A 148 -9.22 18.91 17.86
CA ALA A 148 -8.53 19.55 16.75
C ALA A 148 -7.30 18.74 16.28
N PHE A 149 -6.56 18.13 17.21
CA PHE A 149 -5.43 17.26 16.87
C PHE A 149 -5.88 16.01 16.11
N LEU A 150 -6.92 15.32 16.59
CA LEU A 150 -7.46 14.13 15.94
C LEU A 150 -8.03 14.45 14.55
N GLU A 151 -8.65 15.62 14.38
CA GLU A 151 -9.16 16.08 13.09
C GLU A 151 -8.03 16.25 12.04
N GLU A 152 -6.91 16.88 12.41
CA GLU A 152 -5.76 17.01 11.49
C GLU A 152 -5.10 15.64 11.21
N LEU A 153 -5.00 14.75 12.20
CA LEU A 153 -4.50 13.38 11.97
C LEU A 153 -5.36 12.63 10.97
N LYS A 154 -6.69 12.81 11.02
CA LYS A 154 -7.63 12.20 10.08
C LYS A 154 -7.33 12.70 8.67
N ASP A 155 -7.21 14.00 8.49
CA ASP A 155 -6.96 14.59 7.17
C ASP A 155 -5.61 14.15 6.58
N VAL A 156 -4.56 14.08 7.42
CA VAL A 156 -3.25 13.52 7.04
C VAL A 156 -3.39 12.07 6.56
N ALA A 157 -4.13 11.23 7.29
CA ALA A 157 -4.32 9.83 6.93
C ALA A 157 -5.10 9.69 5.61
N LEU A 158 -6.17 10.47 5.43
CA LEU A 158 -6.97 10.49 4.21
C LEU A 158 -6.16 10.94 2.99
N ASP A 159 -5.32 11.97 3.14
CA ASP A 159 -4.45 12.45 2.07
C ASP A 159 -3.37 11.41 1.69
N ALA A 160 -2.78 10.75 2.68
CA ALA A 160 -1.81 9.67 2.45
C ALA A 160 -2.45 8.50 1.67
N ASN A 161 -3.64 8.05 2.07
CA ASN A 161 -4.39 7.00 1.37
C ASN A 161 -4.82 7.44 -0.03
N ARG A 162 -5.24 8.69 -0.20
CA ARG A 162 -5.56 9.26 -1.52
C ARG A 162 -4.36 9.23 -2.45
N LEU A 163 -3.17 9.57 -1.95
CA LEU A 163 -1.93 9.49 -2.72
C LEU A 163 -1.64 8.04 -3.16
N ARG A 164 -1.71 7.07 -2.24
CA ARG A 164 -1.48 5.64 -2.57
C ARG A 164 -2.44 5.11 -3.62
N ARG A 165 -3.74 5.37 -3.45
CA ARG A 165 -4.78 4.99 -4.43
C ARG A 165 -4.52 5.61 -5.80
N GLY A 166 -4.18 6.90 -5.82
CA GLY A 166 -3.89 7.62 -7.05
C GLY A 166 -2.61 7.16 -7.75
N VAL A 167 -1.61 6.71 -7.00
CA VAL A 167 -0.37 6.10 -7.52
C VAL A 167 -0.69 4.76 -8.17
N LEU A 168 -1.38 3.86 -7.46
CA LEU A 168 -1.71 2.54 -7.99
C LEU A 168 -2.57 2.65 -9.26
N SER A 169 -3.66 3.43 -9.21
CA SER A 169 -4.60 3.53 -10.34
C SER A 169 -3.94 4.10 -11.60
N GLU A 170 -3.10 5.12 -11.46
CA GLU A 170 -2.39 5.71 -12.60
C GLU A 170 -1.43 4.72 -13.25
N LEU A 171 -0.69 3.95 -12.44
CA LEU A 171 0.27 2.97 -12.95
C LEU A 171 -0.43 1.77 -13.59
N VAL A 172 -1.49 1.25 -12.98
CA VAL A 172 -2.28 0.14 -13.54
C VAL A 172 -2.91 0.55 -14.87
N ALA A 173 -3.54 1.72 -14.93
CA ALA A 173 -4.11 2.26 -16.17
C ALA A 173 -3.05 2.52 -17.26
N ALA A 174 -1.86 3.00 -16.88
CA ALA A 174 -0.76 3.22 -17.81
C ALA A 174 -0.13 1.92 -18.33
N ALA A 175 -0.08 0.89 -17.48
CA ALA A 175 0.48 -0.41 -17.83
C ALA A 175 -0.45 -1.17 -18.79
N GLY A 176 -1.74 -1.28 -18.43
CA GLY A 176 -2.76 -1.98 -19.20
C GLY A 176 -2.48 -3.48 -19.41
N GLY A 177 -3.55 -4.25 -19.69
CA GLY A 177 -3.48 -5.65 -20.08
C GLY A 177 -2.47 -6.49 -19.29
N TYR A 178 -1.51 -7.06 -20.01
CA TYR A 178 -0.51 -7.96 -19.43
C TYR A 178 0.48 -7.27 -18.47
N GLN A 179 0.94 -6.05 -18.77
CA GLN A 179 1.88 -5.35 -17.88
C GLN A 179 1.22 -4.98 -16.55
N ALA A 180 -0.06 -4.59 -16.57
CA ALA A 180 -0.84 -4.34 -15.36
C ALA A 180 -0.96 -5.60 -14.49
N ALA A 181 -1.28 -6.73 -15.10
CA ALA A 181 -1.40 -8.01 -14.39
C ALA A 181 -0.08 -8.47 -13.77
N LEU A 182 1.05 -8.40 -14.50
CA LEU A 182 2.36 -8.74 -13.94
C LEU A 182 2.73 -7.85 -12.76
N PHE A 183 2.46 -6.56 -12.87
CA PHE A 183 2.74 -5.59 -11.82
C PHE A 183 1.90 -5.87 -10.56
N LEU A 184 0.60 -6.12 -10.71
CA LEU A 184 -0.29 -6.47 -9.60
C LEU A 184 0.07 -7.82 -8.98
N GLU A 185 0.52 -8.80 -9.78
CA GLU A 185 1.03 -10.07 -9.24
C GLU A 185 2.28 -9.86 -8.38
N ALA A 186 3.23 -9.08 -8.88
CA ALA A 186 4.46 -8.76 -8.15
C ALA A 186 4.15 -8.03 -6.84
N LEU A 187 3.23 -7.05 -6.87
CA LEU A 187 2.82 -6.31 -5.67
C LEU A 187 2.13 -7.22 -4.65
N SER A 188 1.23 -8.08 -5.12
CA SER A 188 0.54 -9.06 -4.28
C SER A 188 1.53 -10.01 -3.59
N ARG A 189 2.49 -10.54 -4.36
CA ARG A 189 3.55 -11.41 -3.83
C ARG A 189 4.41 -10.68 -2.80
N PHE A 190 4.81 -9.45 -3.09
CA PHE A 190 5.63 -8.64 -2.18
C PHE A 190 4.92 -8.49 -0.83
N VAL A 191 3.67 -8.04 -0.83
CA VAL A 191 2.87 -7.89 0.39
C VAL A 191 2.73 -9.21 1.13
N LEU A 192 2.34 -10.28 0.44
CA LEU A 192 2.16 -11.60 1.07
C LEU A 192 3.47 -12.16 1.65
N SER A 193 4.62 -11.85 1.05
CA SER A 193 5.92 -12.34 1.52
C SER A 193 6.33 -11.74 2.87
N MET A 194 5.90 -10.52 3.18
CA MET A 194 6.11 -9.89 4.49
C MET A 194 5.27 -10.55 5.60
N HIS A 195 4.29 -11.37 5.23
CA HIS A 195 3.44 -12.16 6.14
C HIS A 195 3.64 -13.67 5.96
N ASP A 196 4.78 -14.08 5.39
CA ASP A 196 5.12 -15.49 5.30
C ASP A 196 5.59 -16.02 6.67
N PRO A 197 4.94 -17.05 7.23
CA PRO A 197 5.28 -17.55 8.57
C PRO A 197 6.74 -18.03 8.69
N GLU A 198 7.31 -18.61 7.63
CA GLU A 198 8.68 -19.11 7.65
C GLU A 198 9.68 -17.96 7.58
N VAL A 199 9.40 -16.91 6.79
CA VAL A 199 10.22 -15.69 6.77
C VAL A 199 10.19 -14.99 8.13
N LEU A 200 9.01 -14.86 8.74
CA LEU A 200 8.85 -14.27 10.07
C LEU A 200 9.60 -15.05 11.15
N ARG A 201 9.46 -16.39 11.14
CA ARG A 201 10.15 -17.28 12.07
C ARG A 201 11.68 -17.11 12.00
N ARG A 202 12.24 -16.94 10.79
CA ARG A 202 13.67 -16.69 10.57
C ARG A 202 14.08 -15.29 11.03
N PHE A 203 13.26 -14.28 10.76
CA PHE A 203 13.50 -12.91 11.22
C PHE A 203 13.58 -12.83 12.75
N ASP A 204 12.67 -13.50 13.45
CA ASP A 204 12.67 -13.55 14.92
C ASP A 204 13.92 -14.27 15.47
N GLN A 205 14.42 -15.30 14.79
CA GLN A 205 15.68 -15.96 15.14
C GLN A 205 16.90 -15.06 14.99
N CYS A 206 16.95 -14.21 13.96
CA CYS A 206 18.03 -13.23 13.80
C CYS A 206 17.99 -12.14 14.89
N ARG A 207 16.79 -11.79 15.38
CA ARG A 207 16.60 -10.80 16.44
C ARG A 207 16.97 -11.33 17.82
N ALA A 208 16.93 -12.66 18.00
CA ALA A 208 17.21 -13.35 19.25
C ALA A 208 18.70 -13.68 19.49
N SER A 209 19.64 -12.93 18.91
CA SER A 209 21.05 -12.96 19.31
C SER A 209 21.35 -11.82 20.31
N PRO A 210 21.11 -11.99 21.63
CA PRO A 210 21.74 -11.16 22.63
C PRO A 210 23.18 -11.64 22.79
N GLY A 211 24.13 -10.92 22.20
CA GLY A 211 25.54 -11.26 22.32
C GLY A 211 26.42 -10.49 21.36
N CYS A 212 26.60 -9.19 21.63
CA CYS A 212 27.80 -8.38 21.43
C CYS A 212 27.61 -7.05 22.18
#